data_AF-A0A1G5XVS0-F1
#
_entry.id   AF-A0A1G5XVS0-F1
#
_cell.length_a   1.000
_cell.length_b   1.000
_cell.length_c   1.000
_cell.angle_alpha   90.00
_cell.angle_beta   90.00
_cell.angle_gamma   90.00
#
_symmetry.space_group_name_H-M   'P 1'
#
loop_
_entity.id
_entity.type
_entity.pdbx_description
1 polymer ?
#
loop_
_entity_poly.entity_id
_entity_poly.type
_entity_poly.pdbx_seq_one_letter_code
_entity_poly.pdbx_strand_id
1 'polypeptide(L)'
;MIKIDLITGFLGAGKTTFLKKYARYLLDKGERICIIENDFGAINVDMVILQDIAGEKCNLEMIVGGDGREAHQRRLKTKLIAMGMNGYDRVIIEPSGIFDLDEFFDVLYEEPLDRWYEIDNVIAIVDSKLEKDITRESRYLLMSEAASAGTIFLSKLICNDLLSSKK
;
A
#
# COMPACT_ATOMS: atom_id res chain seq x y z
N MET A 1 -6.74 -11.49 14.74
CA MET A 1 -6.67 -11.49 13.27
C MET A 1 -5.49 -10.62 12.88
N ILE A 2 -4.81 -10.95 11.79
CA ILE A 2 -3.68 -10.17 11.27
C ILE A 2 -4.25 -8.90 10.63
N LYS A 3 -3.68 -7.74 10.95
CA LYS A 3 -4.16 -6.47 10.40
C LYS A 3 -3.69 -6.27 8.97
N ILE A 4 -4.51 -5.67 8.13
CA ILE A 4 -4.14 -5.28 6.77
C ILE A 4 -4.20 -3.77 6.64
N ASP A 5 -3.11 -3.19 6.13
CA ASP A 5 -3.07 -1.79 5.69
C ASP A 5 -2.86 -1.73 4.19
N LEU A 6 -3.70 -0.96 3.50
CA LEU A 6 -3.59 -0.72 2.08
C LEU A 6 -3.09 0.71 1.82
N ILE A 7 -1.98 0.85 1.10
CA ILE A 7 -1.37 2.15 0.77
C ILE A 7 -1.57 2.44 -0.71
N THR A 8 -2.62 3.20 -1.06
CA THR A 8 -2.96 3.52 -2.46
C THR A 8 -2.47 4.90 -2.89
N GLY A 9 -2.63 5.20 -4.17
CA GLY A 9 -2.39 6.52 -4.72
C GLY A 9 -1.68 6.46 -6.07
N PHE A 10 -1.77 7.57 -6.80
CA PHE A 10 -1.24 7.66 -8.15
C PHE A 10 0.29 7.50 -8.22
N LEU A 11 0.81 7.17 -9.41
CA LEU A 11 2.26 7.07 -9.63
C LEU A 11 2.95 8.40 -9.28
N GLY A 12 4.06 8.30 -8.54
CA GLY A 12 4.82 9.49 -8.12
C GLY A 12 4.21 10.26 -6.93
N ALA A 13 3.10 9.82 -6.34
CA ALA A 13 2.50 10.45 -5.16
C ALA A 13 3.37 10.37 -3.89
N GLY A 14 4.40 9.52 -3.88
CA GLY A 14 5.32 9.36 -2.75
C GLY A 14 5.01 8.17 -1.83
N LYS A 15 4.27 7.17 -2.35
CA LYS A 15 3.88 5.94 -1.64
C LYS A 15 5.06 5.23 -0.98
N THR A 16 6.11 4.91 -1.73
CA THR A 16 7.31 4.21 -1.22
C THR A 16 7.97 4.96 -0.06
N THR A 17 8.01 6.30 -0.13
CA THR A 17 8.55 7.13 0.97
C THR A 17 7.66 7.09 2.20
N PHE A 18 6.34 7.14 2.02
CA PHE A 18 5.39 6.98 3.12
C PHE A 18 5.51 5.59 3.74
N LEU A 19 5.44 4.54 2.92
CA LEU A 19 5.51 3.15 3.33
C LEU A 19 6.75 2.85 4.18
N LYS A 20 7.91 3.32 3.74
CA LYS A 20 9.16 3.17 4.49
C LYS A 20 9.11 3.82 5.88
N LYS A 21 8.53 5.01 5.99
CA LYS A 21 8.36 5.71 7.28
C LYS A 21 7.32 5.01 8.15
N TYR A 22 6.23 4.55 7.56
CA TYR A 22 5.15 3.87 8.24
C TYR A 22 5.60 2.50 8.79
N ALA A 23 6.33 1.72 7.99
CA ALA A 23 6.94 0.47 8.41
C ALA A 23 7.89 0.66 9.60
N ARG A 24 8.77 1.68 9.57
CA ARG A 24 9.63 2.01 10.71
C ARG A 24 8.84 2.32 11.97
N TYR A 25 7.80 3.14 11.85
CA TYR A 25 6.93 3.46 12.97
C TYR A 25 6.27 2.21 13.59
N LEU A 26 5.83 1.25 12.79
CA LEU A 26 5.26 -0.01 13.26
C LEU A 26 6.32 -0.91 13.91
N LEU A 27 7.52 -0.99 13.33
CA LEU A 27 8.65 -1.73 13.90
C LEU A 27 9.11 -1.15 15.24
N ASP A 28 9.13 0.18 15.39
CA ASP A 28 9.46 0.88 16.63
C ASP A 28 8.42 0.60 17.73
N LYS A 29 7.18 0.28 17.36
CA LYS A 29 6.14 -0.24 18.28
C LYS A 29 6.30 -1.72 18.62
N GLY A 30 7.25 -2.40 17.97
CA GLY A 30 7.53 -3.81 18.17
C GLY A 30 6.70 -4.77 17.33
N GLU A 31 5.86 -4.27 16.41
CA GLU A 31 5.05 -5.10 15.50
C GLU A 31 5.94 -5.90 14.54
N ARG A 32 5.54 -7.12 14.23
CA ARG A 32 6.13 -7.95 13.18
C ARG A 32 5.30 -7.83 11.90
N ILE A 33 5.88 -7.22 10.88
CA ILE A 33 5.17 -6.81 9.68
C ILE A 33 5.67 -7.56 8.43
N CYS A 34 4.77 -7.70 7.45
CA CYS A 34 5.11 -8.10 6.10
C CYS A 34 4.64 -7.02 5.12
N ILE A 35 5.50 -6.59 4.21
CA ILE A 35 5.15 -5.65 3.15
C ILE A 35 5.03 -6.43 1.85
N ILE A 36 3.88 -6.30 1.18
CA ILE A 36 3.63 -6.87 -0.14
C ILE A 36 3.56 -5.73 -1.15
N GLU A 37 4.56 -5.66 -2.01
CA GLU A 37 4.60 -4.75 -3.16
C GLU A 37 4.02 -5.46 -4.39
N ASN A 38 3.10 -4.81 -5.09
CA ASN A 38 2.53 -5.33 -6.33
C ASN A 38 3.07 -4.54 -7.52
N ASP A 39 3.91 -5.16 -8.35
CA ASP A 39 4.58 -4.46 -9.45
C ASP A 39 4.33 -5.13 -10.81
N PHE A 40 4.30 -4.30 -11.85
CA PHE A 40 4.22 -4.66 -13.25
C PHE A 40 5.62 -4.45 -13.89
N GLY A 41 6.63 -5.18 -13.41
CA GLY A 41 8.00 -5.01 -13.91
C GLY A 41 9.00 -6.04 -13.39
N ALA A 42 10.09 -6.26 -14.14
CA ALA A 42 11.19 -7.14 -13.76
C ALA A 42 12.23 -6.47 -12.83
N ILE A 43 12.18 -5.13 -12.70
CA ILE A 43 13.08 -4.34 -11.85
C ILE A 43 12.21 -3.50 -10.93
N ASN A 44 12.03 -3.95 -9.70
CA ASN A 44 11.27 -3.23 -8.70
C ASN A 44 12.22 -2.32 -7.90
N VAL A 45 12.22 -1.03 -8.23
CA VAL A 45 13.04 0.00 -7.57
C VAL A 45 12.56 0.21 -6.12
N ASP A 46 11.28 0.03 -5.86
CA ASP A 46 10.68 0.22 -4.54
C ASP A 46 11.19 -0.83 -3.54
N MET A 47 11.33 -2.08 -3.96
CA MET A 47 11.93 -3.15 -3.16
C MET A 47 13.38 -2.84 -2.78
N VAL A 48 14.15 -2.18 -3.65
CA VAL A 48 15.52 -1.71 -3.34
C VAL A 48 15.48 -0.61 -2.28
N ILE A 49 14.54 0.34 -2.40
CA ILE A 49 14.36 1.42 -1.42
C ILE A 49 13.95 0.88 -0.04
N LEU A 50 13.21 -0.23 -0.01
CA LEU A 50 12.73 -0.89 1.21
C LEU A 50 13.72 -1.92 1.79
N GLN A 51 14.75 -2.35 1.07
CA GLN A 51 15.74 -3.32 1.59
C GLN A 51 16.37 -2.87 2.92
N ASP A 52 16.51 -1.56 3.15
CA ASP A 52 17.12 -1.03 4.37
C ASP A 52 16.24 -1.15 5.61
N ILE A 53 14.96 -1.50 5.46
CA ILE A 53 14.05 -1.81 6.57
C ILE A 53 13.76 -3.30 6.72
N ALA A 54 14.20 -4.13 5.78
CA ALA A 54 14.04 -5.58 5.87
C ALA A 54 14.87 -6.15 7.04
N GLY A 55 14.31 -7.14 7.74
CA GLY A 55 14.96 -7.75 8.89
C GLY A 55 14.07 -8.80 9.55
N GLU A 56 14.46 -9.28 10.74
CA GLU A 56 13.75 -10.37 11.45
C GLU A 56 12.25 -10.10 11.69
N LYS A 57 11.90 -8.83 11.90
CA LYS A 57 10.53 -8.37 12.13
C LYS A 57 9.86 -7.72 10.92
N CYS A 58 10.56 -7.61 9.78
CA CYS A 58 10.04 -6.99 8.57
C CYS A 58 10.43 -7.80 7.34
N ASN A 59 9.47 -8.54 6.80
CA ASN A 59 9.66 -9.25 5.53
C ASN A 59 9.12 -8.43 4.36
N LEU A 60 9.80 -8.52 3.23
CA LEU A 60 9.37 -7.91 1.97
C LEU A 60 9.01 -9.02 0.99
N GLU A 61 7.81 -8.94 0.42
CA GLU A 61 7.26 -9.87 -0.54
C GLU A 61 6.80 -9.12 -1.77
N MET A 62 6.82 -9.80 -2.92
CA MET A 62 6.35 -9.23 -4.17
C MET A 62 5.28 -10.12 -4.78
N ILE A 63 4.28 -9.49 -5.38
CA ILE A 63 3.37 -10.10 -6.33
C ILE A 63 3.63 -9.45 -7.69
N VAL A 64 3.86 -10.28 -8.70
CA VAL A 64 4.05 -9.81 -10.07
C VAL A 64 2.69 -9.79 -10.77
N GLY A 65 2.35 -8.66 -11.39
CA GLY A 65 1.15 -8.48 -12.23
C GLY A 65 1.37 -8.88 -13.70
N GLY A 66 0.37 -8.62 -14.56
CA GLY A 66 0.54 -8.61 -16.02
C GLY A 66 -0.01 -9.79 -16.83
N ASP A 67 -0.62 -10.78 -16.18
CA ASP A 67 -1.19 -11.98 -16.84
C ASP A 67 -2.72 -12.11 -16.68
N GLY A 68 -3.38 -11.01 -16.29
CA GLY A 68 -4.84 -10.90 -16.18
C GLY A 68 -5.36 -10.94 -14.75
N ARG A 69 -6.62 -10.50 -14.57
CA ARG A 69 -7.31 -10.35 -13.28
C ARG A 69 -7.30 -11.64 -12.45
N GLU A 70 -7.77 -12.75 -13.02
CA GLU A 70 -7.91 -14.02 -12.28
C GLU A 70 -6.57 -14.58 -11.77
N ALA A 71 -5.51 -14.42 -12.56
CA ALA A 71 -4.18 -14.92 -12.18
C ALA A 71 -3.57 -14.05 -11.08
N HIS A 72 -3.77 -12.74 -11.14
CA HIS A 72 -3.38 -11.81 -10.10
C HIS A 72 -4.12 -12.09 -8.77
N GLN A 73 -5.45 -12.21 -8.78
CA GLN A 73 -6.27 -12.58 -7.61
C GLN A 73 -5.76 -13.87 -6.94
N ARG A 74 -5.50 -14.91 -7.74
CA ARG A 74 -5.00 -16.20 -7.24
C ARG A 74 -3.64 -16.07 -6.57
N ARG A 75 -2.73 -15.26 -7.12
CA ARG A 75 -1.41 -15.02 -6.52
C ARG A 75 -1.52 -14.23 -5.22
N LEU A 76 -2.33 -13.18 -5.20
CA LEU A 76 -2.61 -12.43 -3.97
C LEU A 76 -3.17 -13.35 -2.89
N LYS A 77 -4.21 -14.13 -3.22
CA LYS A 77 -4.79 -15.10 -2.29
C LYS A 77 -3.76 -16.09 -1.76
N THR A 78 -2.98 -16.70 -2.65
CA THR A 78 -1.94 -17.68 -2.27
C THR A 78 -0.89 -17.06 -1.37
N LYS A 79 -0.45 -15.83 -1.68
CA LYS A 79 0.55 -15.11 -0.89
C LYS A 79 0.00 -14.76 0.50
N LEU A 80 -1.22 -14.26 0.58
CA LEU A 80 -1.88 -13.95 1.85
C LEU A 80 -2.07 -15.22 2.70
N ILE A 81 -2.43 -16.36 2.12
CA ILE A 81 -2.48 -17.63 2.85
C ILE A 81 -1.09 -17.97 3.43
N ALA A 82 -0.04 -17.90 2.61
CA ALA A 82 1.32 -18.17 3.08
C ALA A 82 1.71 -17.23 4.22
N MET A 83 1.45 -15.93 4.11
CA MET A 83 1.75 -14.94 5.15
C MET A 83 0.95 -15.16 6.44
N GLY A 84 -0.28 -15.67 6.32
CA GLY A 84 -1.15 -15.95 7.47
C GLY A 84 -0.56 -16.99 8.42
N MET A 85 0.29 -17.87 7.89
CA MET A 85 0.96 -18.94 8.63
C MET A 85 2.29 -18.50 9.25
N ASN A 86 2.76 -17.28 8.98
CA ASN A 86 4.10 -16.83 9.36
C ASN A 86 4.15 -16.02 10.66
N GLY A 87 3.03 -15.75 11.34
CA GLY A 87 2.98 -15.06 12.64
C GLY A 87 3.26 -13.55 12.57
N TYR A 88 2.81 -12.89 11.50
CA TYR A 88 2.82 -11.43 11.41
C TYR A 88 1.66 -10.83 12.21
N ASP A 89 1.89 -9.68 12.81
CA ASP A 89 0.85 -8.86 13.41
C ASP A 89 0.08 -8.08 12.33
N ARG A 90 0.79 -7.70 11.26
CA ARG A 90 0.28 -6.81 10.20
C ARG A 90 0.89 -7.10 8.84
N VAL A 91 0.07 -7.01 7.80
CA VAL A 91 0.47 -7.03 6.39
C VAL A 91 0.15 -5.68 5.77
N ILE A 92 1.16 -5.03 5.19
CA ILE A 92 1.00 -3.77 4.46
C ILE A 92 1.06 -4.09 2.97
N ILE A 93 0.09 -3.62 2.21
CA ILE A 93 -0.03 -3.89 0.79
C ILE A 93 0.05 -2.56 0.05
N GLU A 94 1.00 -2.46 -0.87
CA GLU A 94 1.11 -1.38 -1.82
C GLU A 94 0.71 -1.94 -3.19
N PRO A 95 -0.47 -1.56 -3.69
CA PRO A 95 -0.87 -1.93 -5.02
C PRO A 95 -0.20 -1.04 -6.06
N SER A 96 0.05 -1.58 -7.25
CA SER A 96 0.46 -0.79 -8.41
C SER A 96 -0.52 0.35 -8.69
N GLY A 97 -0.07 1.46 -9.28
CA GLY A 97 -0.90 2.66 -9.51
C GLY A 97 -2.12 2.53 -10.45
N ILE A 98 -2.48 1.32 -10.88
CA ILE A 98 -3.73 0.98 -11.59
C ILE A 98 -4.28 -0.31 -10.96
N PHE A 99 -4.74 -0.21 -9.73
CA PHE A 99 -5.25 -1.36 -8.99
C PHE A 99 -6.72 -1.22 -8.72
N ASP A 100 -7.44 -2.31 -8.92
CA ASP A 100 -8.85 -2.41 -8.62
C ASP A 100 -9.03 -2.75 -7.13
N LEU A 101 -9.57 -1.80 -6.37
CA LEU A 101 -9.82 -1.98 -4.95
C LEU A 101 -10.93 -3.00 -4.68
N ASP A 102 -11.91 -3.11 -5.56
CA ASP A 102 -13.00 -4.07 -5.39
C ASP A 102 -12.45 -5.49 -5.49
N GLU A 103 -11.52 -5.73 -6.43
CA GLU A 103 -10.81 -7.01 -6.55
C GLU A 103 -10.09 -7.41 -5.26
N PHE A 104 -9.46 -6.45 -4.58
CA PHE A 104 -8.77 -6.70 -3.33
C PHE A 104 -9.71 -7.12 -2.21
N PHE A 105 -10.81 -6.38 -2.06
CA PHE A 105 -11.81 -6.69 -1.05
C PHE A 105 -12.48 -8.03 -1.32
N ASP A 106 -12.81 -8.34 -2.59
CA ASP A 106 -13.33 -9.64 -3.00
C ASP A 106 -12.42 -10.77 -2.50
N VAL A 107 -11.10 -10.68 -2.76
CA VAL A 107 -10.13 -11.70 -2.32
C VAL A 107 -10.09 -11.82 -0.80
N LEU A 108 -10.11 -10.70 -0.06
CA LEU A 108 -10.07 -10.73 1.41
C LEU A 108 -11.31 -11.31 2.05
N TYR A 109 -12.48 -11.21 1.40
CA TYR A 109 -13.72 -11.77 1.90
C TYR A 109 -13.92 -13.26 1.54
N GLU A 110 -12.97 -13.88 0.83
CA GLU A 110 -13.00 -15.31 0.57
C GLU A 110 -12.34 -16.13 1.69
N GLU A 111 -12.88 -17.32 1.96
CA GLU A 111 -12.22 -18.28 2.86
C GLU A 111 -10.85 -18.74 2.29
N PRO A 112 -9.82 -18.92 3.16
CA PRO A 112 -9.85 -18.72 4.62
C PRO A 112 -9.43 -17.30 5.07
N LEU A 113 -9.27 -16.36 4.14
CA LEU A 113 -8.70 -15.04 4.41
C LEU A 113 -9.60 -14.18 5.30
N ASP A 114 -10.91 -14.28 5.09
CA ASP A 114 -11.97 -13.63 5.88
C ASP A 114 -11.85 -13.87 7.39
N ARG A 115 -11.28 -15.01 7.79
CA ARG A 115 -11.07 -15.40 9.20
C ARG A 115 -9.69 -15.03 9.72
N TRP A 116 -8.72 -14.81 8.83
CA TRP A 116 -7.33 -14.59 9.20
C TRP A 116 -6.98 -13.11 9.25
N TYR A 117 -7.61 -12.31 8.38
CA TYR A 117 -7.25 -10.93 8.12
C TYR A 117 -8.39 -9.96 8.39
N GLU A 118 -8.03 -8.80 8.94
CA GLU A 118 -8.96 -7.69 9.18
C GLU A 118 -8.34 -6.42 8.59
N ILE A 119 -9.10 -5.71 7.75
CA ILE A 119 -8.66 -4.43 7.20
C ILE A 119 -8.67 -3.40 8.32
N ASP A 120 -7.52 -2.77 8.54
CA ASP A 120 -7.32 -1.76 9.58
C ASP A 120 -7.29 -0.37 8.95
N ASN A 121 -6.46 -0.16 7.93
CA ASN A 121 -6.35 1.13 7.25
C ASN A 121 -6.39 0.99 5.72
N VAL A 122 -7.08 1.94 5.08
CA VAL A 122 -6.92 2.23 3.65
C VAL A 122 -6.47 3.68 3.55
N ILE A 123 -5.21 3.88 3.14
CA ILE A 123 -4.53 5.17 3.14
C ILE A 123 -4.22 5.56 1.69
N ALA A 124 -4.86 6.60 1.19
CA ALA A 124 -4.56 7.16 -0.12
C ALA A 124 -3.51 8.27 -0.01
N ILE A 125 -2.38 8.11 -0.69
CA ILE A 125 -1.34 9.13 -0.82
C ILE A 125 -1.65 10.00 -2.04
N VAL A 126 -1.87 11.30 -1.81
CA VAL A 126 -2.24 12.25 -2.86
C VAL A 126 -1.19 13.36 -2.96
N ASP A 127 -0.61 13.54 -4.15
CA ASP A 127 0.31 14.65 -4.42
C ASP A 127 -0.44 15.99 -4.39
N SER A 128 -0.08 16.87 -3.47
CA SER A 128 -0.68 18.22 -3.39
C SER A 128 -0.38 19.11 -4.60
N LYS A 129 0.63 18.75 -5.41
CA LYS A 129 1.01 19.47 -6.63
C LYS A 129 0.44 18.83 -7.89
N LEU A 130 -0.47 17.87 -7.77
CA LEU A 130 -1.04 17.18 -8.91
C LEU A 130 -1.63 18.19 -9.91
N GLU A 131 -1.26 18.04 -11.18
CA GLU A 131 -1.72 18.95 -12.24
C GLU A 131 -3.24 18.88 -12.40
N LYS A 132 -3.85 20.02 -12.68
CA LYS A 132 -5.31 20.10 -12.87
C LYS A 132 -5.76 19.46 -14.19
N ASP A 133 -4.84 19.34 -15.15
CA ASP A 133 -5.07 18.89 -16.52
C ASP A 133 -4.74 17.41 -16.71
N ILE A 134 -4.94 16.58 -15.68
CA ILE A 134 -4.94 15.12 -15.84
C ILE A 134 -6.11 14.66 -16.73
N THR A 135 -5.87 13.57 -17.46
CA THR A 135 -6.88 12.94 -18.32
C THR A 135 -8.11 12.51 -17.51
N ARG A 136 -9.24 12.27 -18.19
CA ARG A 136 -10.46 11.81 -17.52
C ARG A 136 -10.25 10.47 -16.83
N GLU A 137 -9.46 9.59 -17.45
CA GLU A 137 -9.12 8.26 -16.96
C GLU A 137 -8.26 8.36 -15.71
N SER A 138 -7.19 9.17 -15.71
CA SER A 138 -6.35 9.38 -14.53
C SER A 138 -7.13 10.04 -13.39
N ARG A 139 -8.04 10.96 -13.71
CA ARG A 139 -8.94 11.57 -12.70
C ARG A 139 -9.88 10.55 -12.09
N TYR A 140 -10.47 9.67 -12.90
CA TYR A 140 -11.32 8.60 -12.42
C TYR A 140 -10.56 7.67 -11.47
N LEU A 141 -9.35 7.23 -11.86
CA LEU A 141 -8.50 6.38 -11.02
C LEU A 141 -8.18 7.05 -9.68
N LEU A 142 -7.69 8.30 -9.71
CA LEU A 142 -7.39 9.06 -8.49
C LEU A 142 -8.61 9.19 -7.57
N MET A 143 -9.77 9.53 -8.14
CA MET A 143 -11.00 9.68 -7.35
C MET A 143 -11.47 8.34 -6.78
N SER A 144 -11.32 7.24 -7.52
CA SER A 144 -11.64 5.90 -7.04
C SER A 144 -10.77 5.51 -5.85
N GLU A 145 -9.44 5.69 -5.97
CA GLU A 145 -8.49 5.41 -4.88
C GLU A 145 -8.76 6.27 -3.64
N ALA A 146 -9.07 7.55 -3.83
CA ALA A 146 -9.36 8.48 -2.73
C ALA A 146 -10.72 8.21 -2.07
N ALA A 147 -11.74 7.83 -2.84
CA ALA A 147 -13.09 7.59 -2.32
C ALA A 147 -13.18 6.36 -1.41
N SER A 148 -12.36 5.34 -1.71
CA SER A 148 -12.30 4.11 -0.92
C SER A 148 -11.37 4.21 0.29
N ALA A 149 -10.64 5.32 0.44
CA ALA A 149 -9.70 5.50 1.53
C ALA A 149 -10.38 6.00 2.81
N GLY A 150 -10.09 5.35 3.93
CA GLY A 150 -10.44 5.87 5.26
C GLY A 150 -9.55 7.03 5.69
N THR A 151 -8.37 7.18 5.09
CA THR A 151 -7.43 8.27 5.36
C THR A 151 -6.79 8.78 4.07
N ILE A 152 -6.71 10.11 3.93
CA ILE A 152 -6.00 10.76 2.82
C ILE A 152 -4.74 11.43 3.38
N PHE A 153 -3.59 11.11 2.80
CA PHE A 153 -2.31 11.71 3.13
C PHE A 153 -1.86 12.63 1.98
N LEU A 154 -1.86 13.95 2.21
CA LEU A 154 -1.38 14.93 1.24
C LEU A 154 0.15 15.03 1.28
N SER A 155 0.81 14.62 0.19
CA SER A 155 2.26 14.65 0.05
C SER A 155 2.74 15.92 -0.66
N LYS A 156 4.05 16.20 -0.57
CA LYS A 156 4.75 17.31 -1.24
C LYS A 156 4.20 18.71 -0.95
N LEU A 157 3.48 18.88 0.17
CA LEU A 157 3.04 20.19 0.64
C LEU A 157 4.25 21.10 0.80
N ILE A 158 4.22 22.25 0.12
CA ILE A 158 5.22 23.30 0.34
C ILE A 158 4.76 24.06 1.58
N CYS A 159 5.49 23.91 2.68
CA CYS A 159 5.27 24.70 3.88
C CYS A 159 6.04 26.02 3.72
N ASN A 160 5.49 26.97 2.96
CA ASN A 160 5.93 28.36 3.04
C ASN A 160 5.13 29.01 4.19
N ASP A 161 5.80 29.25 5.33
CA ASP A 161 5.38 30.12 6.43
C ASP A 161 4.18 29.72 7.32
N LEU A 162 4.16 28.51 7.88
CA LEU A 162 3.27 28.17 9.03
C LEU A 162 4.01 28.02 10.37
N LEU A 163 5.33 28.24 10.41
CA LEU A 163 6.15 28.19 11.64
C LEU A 163 6.68 29.57 12.10
N SER A 164 6.27 30.67 11.47
CA SER A 164 6.73 32.02 11.82
C SER A 164 5.86 32.76 12.85
N SER A 165 4.85 32.13 13.46
CA SER A 165 3.97 32.77 14.47
C SER A 165 4.06 32.17 15.88
N LYS A 166 5.28 31.80 16.33
CA LYS A 166 5.60 31.77 17.76
C LYS A 166 6.88 32.56 18.02
N LYS A 167 6.72 33.88 18.13
CA LYS A 167 7.56 34.74 18.96
C LYS A 167 6.71 35.26 20.11
#